data_AF-A0AAJ6EG68-F1
#
_entry.id   AF-A0AAJ6EG68-F1
#
_cell.length_a   1.000
_cell.length_b   1.000
_cell.length_c   1.000
_cell.angle_alpha   90.00
_cell.angle_beta   90.00
_cell.angle_gamma   90.00
#
_symmetry.space_group_name_H-M   'P 1'
#
loop_
_entity.id
_entity.type
_entity.pdbx_description
1 polymer ?
#
loop_
_entity_poly.entity_id
_entity_poly.type
_entity_poly.pdbx_seq_one_letter_code
_entity_poly.pdbx_strand_id
1 'polypeptide(L)'
;MTMKIGISIVPALVLLSSALVQASQSGLAAPPGIDVRLTDEGPAFAGPNGMTLYSFSREPDERHPLEDCTNEIRAEIYRTESDNFSNESENLGADFVIRAPDSQMRRTCVQKRPPLLASPDARPVGKWTIVQRTDGTKQWAYENAPLYMSIKDRRPGDVNGNMRAQKYLEFYPWKAALAPLPGAPPQVTVQKTALGLALADGSGKVLYHSDSGETTGDPQLWRPFLAPALATSEGFPDWSIVTRGGVRQWAYKGMLLYTYARDSDVAREFQEFRNLFGELYGTPSASWQVALLKRAPSHPSDVTIGTIPNVMATYMSQGSLERKVYADARGMTLYTIHCVDKTADRLDCDDVADSPRYWTSFCGGEDRCARIWHPLAVTAGTSETNHIWSVISINPRHPFREIEKGTQGLNVWAYRGRPVFTYEGDQAPGDCNAWEVNNNQNQGSQMKASPIMAYESQEMRKHAGNP
;
A
#
# COMPACT_ATOMS: atom_id res chain seq x y z
N MET A 1 -75.26 -56.61 -25.03
CA MET A 1 -74.57 -56.05 -23.84
C MET A 1 -73.07 -56.19 -24.05
N THR A 2 -72.42 -55.13 -24.53
CA THR A 2 -70.97 -54.86 -24.43
C THR A 2 -70.71 -53.55 -25.17
N MET A 3 -70.83 -52.42 -24.46
CA MET A 3 -70.52 -51.10 -25.00
C MET A 3 -69.12 -50.73 -24.50
N LYS A 4 -68.15 -50.68 -25.42
CA LYS A 4 -66.74 -50.35 -25.15
C LYS A 4 -66.61 -48.85 -24.84
N ILE A 5 -66.04 -48.54 -23.67
CA ILE A 5 -65.63 -47.20 -23.26
C ILE A 5 -64.20 -46.97 -23.76
N GLY A 6 -64.00 -45.97 -24.61
CA GLY A 6 -62.68 -45.45 -24.98
C GLY A 6 -62.39 -44.18 -24.17
N ILE A 7 -61.38 -44.24 -23.30
CA ILE A 7 -60.90 -43.10 -22.50
C ILE A 7 -59.78 -42.40 -23.30
N SER A 8 -60.00 -41.15 -23.67
CA SER A 8 -58.96 -40.24 -24.17
C SER A 8 -58.20 -39.62 -23.00
N ILE A 9 -56.90 -39.87 -22.93
CA ILE A 9 -55.97 -39.26 -21.97
C ILE A 9 -55.38 -37.99 -22.60
N VAL A 10 -55.57 -36.85 -21.94
CA VAL A 10 -54.90 -35.57 -22.25
C VAL A 10 -53.64 -35.50 -21.37
N PRO A 11 -52.43 -35.22 -21.91
CA PRO A 11 -51.24 -35.12 -21.08
C PRO A 11 -51.18 -33.75 -20.39
N ALA A 12 -50.97 -33.78 -19.07
CA ALA A 12 -50.77 -32.59 -18.25
C ALA A 12 -49.39 -31.98 -18.53
N LEU A 13 -49.38 -30.70 -18.90
CA LEU A 13 -48.17 -29.90 -19.11
C LEU A 13 -47.63 -29.43 -17.76
N VAL A 14 -46.54 -30.06 -17.28
CA VAL A 14 -45.82 -29.62 -16.09
C VAL A 14 -44.89 -28.46 -16.46
N LEU A 15 -45.24 -27.25 -16.04
CA LEU A 15 -44.35 -26.08 -16.12
C LEU A 15 -43.25 -26.22 -15.06
N LEU A 16 -42.06 -26.64 -15.48
CA LEU A 16 -40.84 -26.53 -14.68
C LEU A 16 -40.40 -25.06 -14.67
N SER A 17 -40.68 -24.37 -13.56
CA SER A 17 -40.02 -23.10 -13.23
C SER A 17 -38.55 -23.37 -12.96
N SER A 18 -37.70 -23.06 -13.93
CA SER A 18 -36.24 -23.05 -13.78
C SER A 18 -35.85 -21.92 -12.82
N ALA A 19 -35.69 -22.25 -11.54
CA ALA A 19 -34.98 -21.39 -10.61
C ALA A 19 -33.51 -21.37 -11.04
N LEU A 20 -33.02 -20.20 -11.47
CA LEU A 20 -31.59 -19.97 -11.60
C LEU A 20 -30.95 -20.13 -10.22
N VAL A 21 -30.23 -21.23 -10.03
CA VAL A 21 -29.23 -21.33 -8.96
C VAL A 21 -28.12 -20.36 -9.33
N GLN A 22 -28.13 -19.15 -8.76
CA GLN A 22 -26.94 -18.33 -8.74
C GLN A 22 -25.88 -19.11 -7.97
N ALA A 23 -24.80 -19.47 -8.68
CA ALA A 23 -23.59 -19.95 -8.04
C ALA A 23 -23.16 -18.90 -7.02
N SER A 24 -23.29 -19.22 -5.73
CA SER A 24 -22.74 -18.43 -4.66
C SER A 24 -21.23 -18.40 -4.88
N GLN A 25 -20.70 -17.27 -5.33
CA GLN A 25 -19.31 -16.96 -5.06
C GLN A 25 -19.17 -17.09 -3.54
N SER A 26 -18.30 -17.99 -3.09
CA SER A 26 -17.81 -18.02 -1.72
C SER A 26 -16.98 -16.76 -1.48
N GLY A 27 -17.61 -15.59 -1.62
CA GLY A 27 -17.05 -14.27 -1.47
C GLY A 27 -17.28 -13.83 -0.03
N LEU A 28 -16.26 -13.27 0.59
CA LEU A 28 -16.34 -12.72 1.94
C LEU A 28 -17.63 -11.93 2.12
N ALA A 29 -18.44 -12.31 3.11
CA ALA A 29 -19.65 -11.57 3.44
C ALA A 29 -19.26 -10.11 3.74
N ALA A 30 -19.71 -9.19 2.88
CA ALA A 30 -19.38 -7.78 2.93
C ALA A 30 -20.67 -6.93 2.84
N PRO A 31 -20.67 -5.70 3.37
CA PRO A 31 -21.79 -4.79 3.24
C PRO A 31 -22.11 -4.47 1.77
N PRO A 32 -23.37 -4.13 1.45
CA PRO A 32 -23.74 -3.72 0.10
C PRO A 32 -22.88 -2.55 -0.40
N GLY A 33 -22.40 -2.65 -1.64
CA GLY A 33 -21.57 -1.62 -2.28
C GLY A 33 -20.09 -1.66 -1.90
N ILE A 34 -19.67 -2.61 -1.06
CA ILE A 34 -18.25 -2.89 -0.82
C ILE A 34 -17.77 -3.98 -1.75
N ASP A 35 -16.62 -3.74 -2.37
CA ASP A 35 -15.96 -4.68 -3.27
C ASP A 35 -14.50 -4.89 -2.84
N VAL A 36 -13.84 -5.89 -3.41
CA VAL A 36 -12.40 -6.10 -3.27
C VAL A 36 -11.72 -5.82 -4.60
N ARG A 37 -10.80 -4.84 -4.61
CA ARG A 37 -10.02 -4.49 -5.80
C ARG A 37 -8.55 -4.82 -5.61
N LEU A 38 -7.93 -5.31 -6.68
CA LEU A 38 -6.49 -5.50 -6.71
C LEU A 38 -5.79 -4.14 -6.92
N THR A 39 -5.04 -3.70 -5.92
CA THR A 39 -4.25 -2.45 -5.95
C THR A 39 -2.76 -2.76 -6.07
N ASP A 40 -1.89 -1.75 -6.01
CA ASP A 40 -0.43 -1.96 -5.96
C ASP A 40 0.10 -2.33 -4.55
N GLU A 41 -0.78 -2.43 -3.55
CA GLU A 41 -0.47 -2.96 -2.22
C GLU A 41 -1.02 -4.37 -1.99
N GLY A 42 -1.82 -4.88 -2.93
CA GLY A 42 -2.57 -6.12 -2.79
C GLY A 42 -4.09 -5.91 -2.94
N PRO A 43 -4.89 -6.97 -2.74
CA PRO A 43 -6.34 -6.85 -2.68
C PRO A 43 -6.72 -5.95 -1.51
N ALA A 44 -7.50 -4.91 -1.77
CA ALA A 44 -7.97 -3.96 -0.77
C ALA A 44 -9.49 -3.81 -0.88
N PHE A 45 -10.14 -3.55 0.25
CA PHE A 45 -11.54 -3.19 0.24
C PHE A 45 -11.72 -1.84 -0.46
N ALA A 46 -12.77 -1.75 -1.27
CA ALA A 46 -13.13 -0.56 -2.02
C ALA A 46 -14.58 -0.18 -1.70
N GLY A 47 -14.83 1.12 -1.56
CA GLY A 47 -16.17 1.66 -1.34
C GLY A 47 -17.04 1.63 -2.59
N PRO A 48 -18.28 2.15 -2.52
CA PRO A 48 -19.24 2.12 -3.64
C PRO A 48 -18.78 2.84 -4.91
N ASN A 49 -17.92 3.86 -4.78
CA ASN A 49 -17.31 4.59 -5.89
C ASN A 49 -16.04 3.91 -6.44
N GLY A 50 -15.67 2.77 -5.87
CA GLY A 50 -14.49 2.00 -6.18
C GLY A 50 -13.16 2.55 -5.68
N MET A 51 -13.18 3.63 -4.90
CA MET A 51 -12.00 4.13 -4.21
C MET A 51 -11.59 3.18 -3.09
N THR A 52 -10.29 3.07 -2.87
CA THR A 52 -9.71 2.22 -1.83
C THR A 52 -10.12 2.72 -0.45
N LEU A 53 -10.43 1.79 0.44
CA LEU A 53 -10.70 2.07 1.84
C LEU A 53 -9.41 1.99 2.64
N TYR A 54 -9.31 2.82 3.67
CA TYR A 54 -8.17 2.92 4.56
C TYR A 54 -8.62 2.77 5.99
N SER A 55 -7.70 2.30 6.82
CA SER A 55 -7.80 2.35 8.26
C SER A 55 -6.46 2.79 8.84
N PHE A 56 -6.49 3.30 10.07
CA PHE A 56 -5.34 3.25 10.95
C PHE A 56 -5.62 2.14 11.98
N SER A 57 -4.62 1.34 12.32
CA SER A 57 -4.75 0.35 13.40
C SER A 57 -4.75 1.08 14.74
N ARG A 58 -5.45 0.60 15.77
CA ARG A 58 -5.19 1.00 17.16
C ARG A 58 -4.99 -0.24 18.00
N GLU A 59 -4.09 -0.16 18.96
CA GLU A 59 -4.05 -1.12 20.05
C GLU A 59 -5.34 -1.02 20.87
N PRO A 60 -5.78 -2.12 21.51
CA PRO A 60 -7.05 -2.16 22.22
C PRO A 60 -7.18 -1.19 23.42
N ASP A 61 -6.10 -0.56 23.90
CA ASP A 61 -6.08 0.14 25.20
C ASP A 61 -6.05 1.68 25.16
N GLU A 62 -5.94 2.32 23.98
CA GLU A 62 -5.85 3.79 23.89
C GLU A 62 -7.19 4.50 23.67
N ARG A 63 -7.30 5.70 24.27
CA ARG A 63 -8.49 6.57 24.28
C ARG A 63 -8.95 6.99 22.86
N HIS A 64 -10.19 6.64 22.57
CA HIS A 64 -11.16 7.20 21.60
C HIS A 64 -10.82 7.33 20.08
N PRO A 65 -10.74 6.19 19.37
CA PRO A 65 -11.12 5.95 17.97
C PRO A 65 -11.42 7.12 17.02
N LEU A 66 -12.60 7.62 17.34
CA LEU A 66 -13.52 8.36 16.49
C LEU A 66 -13.54 9.84 16.88
N GLU A 67 -12.92 10.18 18.03
CA GLU A 67 -12.69 11.56 18.46
C GLU A 67 -11.58 12.21 17.66
N ASP A 68 -10.68 11.42 17.06
CA ASP A 68 -9.50 11.94 16.38
C ASP A 68 -9.68 12.26 14.90
N CYS A 69 -10.67 11.64 14.24
CA CYS A 69 -11.02 12.01 12.87
C CYS A 69 -12.38 12.73 12.78
N THR A 70 -12.33 14.03 13.09
CA THR A 70 -13.49 14.93 13.10
C THR A 70 -13.35 16.04 12.05
N ASN A 71 -14.39 16.87 11.94
CA ASN A 71 -14.38 18.12 11.17
C ASN A 71 -13.81 19.31 11.98
N GLU A 72 -13.09 19.05 13.08
CA GLU A 72 -12.51 20.11 13.90
C GLU A 72 -11.10 20.49 13.42
N ILE A 73 -10.82 21.79 13.36
CA ILE A 73 -9.48 22.30 13.08
C ILE A 73 -8.67 22.24 14.38
N ARG A 74 -7.84 21.20 14.52
CA ARG A 74 -6.94 21.01 15.67
C ARG A 74 -5.73 21.94 15.56
N ALA A 75 -5.40 22.63 16.65
CA ALA A 75 -4.18 23.43 16.74
C ALA A 75 -2.99 22.54 17.10
N GLU A 76 -1.82 22.84 16.55
CA GLU A 76 -0.59 22.26 17.08
C GLU A 76 -0.34 22.74 18.50
N ILE A 77 0.04 21.79 19.37
CA ILE A 77 0.47 22.07 20.73
C ILE A 77 1.98 22.01 20.70
N TYR A 78 2.64 23.15 20.90
CA TYR A 78 4.08 23.19 21.05
C TYR A 78 4.41 22.90 22.50
N ARG A 79 4.88 21.69 22.77
CA ARG A 79 5.42 21.35 24.08
C ARG A 79 6.84 21.88 24.18
N THR A 80 7.13 22.59 25.27
CA THR A 80 8.47 23.13 25.54
C THR A 80 9.46 22.08 26.02
N GLU A 81 9.01 20.83 26.21
CA GLU A 81 9.85 19.73 26.65
C GLU A 81 10.45 19.01 25.45
N SER A 82 11.70 18.55 25.59
CA SER A 82 12.34 17.69 24.60
C SER A 82 11.46 16.48 24.34
N ASP A 83 11.27 16.13 23.07
CA ASP A 83 10.56 14.92 22.59
C ASP A 83 11.20 13.58 23.11
N ASN A 84 12.07 13.61 24.13
CA ASN A 84 12.64 12.45 24.81
C ASN A 84 11.67 11.88 25.86
N PHE A 85 10.83 10.98 25.37
CA PHE A 85 9.88 10.15 26.09
C PHE A 85 10.57 9.05 26.95
N SER A 86 11.25 9.39 28.07
CA SER A 86 11.75 8.32 28.97
C SER A 86 11.92 8.62 30.45
N ASN A 87 11.38 9.71 31.00
CA ASN A 87 11.61 10.02 32.42
C ASN A 87 10.33 10.57 33.07
N GLU A 88 9.62 9.74 33.85
CA GLU A 88 8.53 10.14 34.76
C GLU A 88 9.05 10.96 35.96
N SER A 89 9.93 11.92 35.74
CA SER A 89 10.57 12.72 36.78
C SER A 89 10.12 14.17 36.65
N GLU A 90 8.99 14.48 37.29
CA GLU A 90 8.53 15.83 37.66
C GLU A 90 8.66 16.91 36.57
N ASN A 91 7.87 16.74 35.51
CA ASN A 91 7.69 17.72 34.43
C ASN A 91 7.00 18.99 34.94
N LEU A 92 7.76 20.10 34.97
CA LEU A 92 7.26 21.46 35.14
C LEU A 92 7.04 22.19 33.78
N GLY A 93 6.95 21.45 32.66
CA GLY A 93 6.63 22.01 31.36
C GLY A 93 5.19 22.51 31.29
N ALA A 94 5.01 23.75 30.86
CA ALA A 94 3.69 24.27 30.53
C ALA A 94 3.36 23.93 29.07
N ASP A 95 2.24 23.22 28.85
CA ASP A 95 1.65 23.06 27.52
C ASP A 95 1.18 24.42 27.02
N PHE A 96 1.90 25.03 26.08
CA PHE A 96 1.43 26.23 25.39
C PHE A 96 0.81 25.84 24.05
N VAL A 97 -0.51 26.05 23.93
CA VAL A 97 -1.23 25.91 22.66
C VAL A 97 -0.98 27.17 21.82
N ILE A 98 0.11 27.18 21.06
CA ILE A 98 0.33 28.21 20.03
C ILE A 98 -0.31 27.72 18.74
N ARG A 99 -1.52 28.21 18.47
CA ARG A 99 -2.17 28.00 17.19
C ARG A 99 -1.38 28.73 16.10
N ALA A 100 -0.84 27.98 15.14
CA ALA A 100 -0.13 28.59 14.01
C ALA A 100 -1.06 29.57 13.25
N PRO A 101 -0.54 30.71 12.76
CA PRO A 101 -1.35 31.75 12.10
C PRO A 101 -2.17 31.23 10.90
N ASP A 102 -1.66 30.22 10.20
CA ASP A 102 -2.26 29.57 9.04
C ASP A 102 -3.05 28.29 9.38
N SER A 103 -3.18 27.94 10.65
CA SER A 103 -3.95 26.75 11.09
C SER A 103 -5.39 26.73 10.58
N GLN A 104 -5.99 27.90 10.32
CA GLN A 104 -7.34 28.02 9.75
C GLN A 104 -7.41 27.54 8.28
N MET A 105 -6.28 27.49 7.58
CA MET A 105 -6.18 26.97 6.20
C MET A 105 -6.00 25.44 6.19
N ARG A 106 -5.74 24.82 7.33
CA ARG A 106 -5.54 23.38 7.43
C ARG A 106 -6.86 22.65 7.21
N ARG A 107 -6.84 21.64 6.33
CA ARG A 107 -7.95 20.68 6.17
C ARG A 107 -8.14 19.86 7.45
N THR A 108 -9.39 19.63 7.80
CA THR A 108 -9.78 18.75 8.92
C THR A 108 -9.55 17.28 8.57
N CYS A 109 -9.55 16.40 9.56
CA CYS A 109 -9.38 14.97 9.29
C CYS A 109 -10.46 14.43 8.36
N VAL A 110 -11.74 14.75 8.59
CA VAL A 110 -12.84 14.28 7.73
C VAL A 110 -12.73 14.85 6.31
N GLN A 111 -12.20 16.06 6.13
CA GLN A 111 -11.91 16.59 4.79
C GLN A 111 -10.80 15.82 4.08
N LYS A 112 -9.76 15.35 4.78
CA LYS A 112 -8.68 14.55 4.17
C LYS A 112 -9.03 13.06 4.04
N ARG A 113 -9.79 12.56 5.01
CA ARG A 113 -10.16 11.16 5.23
C ARG A 113 -11.67 11.04 5.44
N PRO A 114 -12.48 11.16 4.38
CA PRO A 114 -13.94 11.05 4.53
C PRO A 114 -14.33 9.66 5.08
N PRO A 115 -15.17 9.57 6.12
CA PRO A 115 -15.55 8.29 6.70
C PRO A 115 -16.46 7.49 5.75
N LEU A 116 -16.32 6.16 5.77
CA LEU A 116 -17.26 5.26 5.12
C LEU A 116 -18.52 5.13 5.98
N LEU A 117 -19.48 6.03 5.77
CA LEU A 117 -20.72 6.04 6.53
C LEU A 117 -21.54 4.77 6.31
N ALA A 118 -22.14 4.28 7.38
CA ALA A 118 -23.11 3.19 7.36
C ALA A 118 -24.53 3.77 7.34
N SER A 119 -25.43 3.13 6.60
CA SER A 119 -26.86 3.47 6.65
C SER A 119 -27.39 3.38 8.09
N PRO A 120 -28.36 4.22 8.50
CA PRO A 120 -28.99 4.12 9.82
C PRO A 120 -29.50 2.71 10.16
N ASP A 121 -29.98 1.97 9.15
CA ASP A 121 -30.53 0.61 9.28
C ASP A 121 -29.49 -0.50 9.02
N ALA A 122 -28.23 -0.14 8.80
CA ALA A 122 -27.16 -1.11 8.58
C ALA A 122 -27.01 -2.05 9.77
N ARG A 123 -26.65 -3.30 9.48
CA ARG A 123 -26.39 -4.35 10.47
C ARG A 123 -25.01 -4.96 10.24
N PRO A 124 -24.27 -5.35 11.30
CA PRO A 124 -23.00 -6.07 11.15
C PRO A 124 -23.14 -7.33 10.30
N VAL A 125 -22.10 -7.65 9.52
CA VAL A 125 -22.05 -8.82 8.63
C VAL A 125 -20.64 -9.42 8.67
N GLY A 126 -20.50 -10.66 9.13
CA GLY A 126 -19.20 -11.32 9.24
C GLY A 126 -18.23 -10.52 10.13
N LYS A 127 -17.10 -10.10 9.56
CA LYS A 127 -16.08 -9.27 10.25
C LYS A 127 -16.36 -7.76 10.18
N TRP A 128 -17.43 -7.36 9.49
CA TRP A 128 -17.83 -5.97 9.35
C TRP A 128 -18.72 -5.55 10.52
N THR A 129 -18.29 -4.53 11.24
CA THR A 129 -18.99 -3.96 12.38
C THR A 129 -19.38 -2.51 12.09
N ILE A 130 -20.21 -1.94 12.96
CA ILE A 130 -20.66 -0.56 12.86
C ILE A 130 -20.21 0.17 14.11
N VAL A 131 -19.59 1.33 13.93
CA VAL A 131 -19.14 2.20 15.01
C VAL A 131 -19.95 3.49 15.01
N GLN A 132 -20.25 3.99 16.21
CA GLN A 132 -20.99 5.22 16.43
C GLN A 132 -20.02 6.39 16.55
N ARG A 133 -20.12 7.38 15.65
CA ARG A 133 -19.28 8.58 15.65
C ARG A 133 -19.79 9.62 16.66
N THR A 134 -18.90 10.51 17.08
CA THR A 134 -19.20 11.62 18.01
C THR A 134 -20.19 12.62 17.46
N ASP A 135 -20.24 12.76 16.13
CA ASP A 135 -21.21 13.59 15.39
C ASP A 135 -22.61 12.94 15.27
N GLY A 136 -22.82 11.76 15.86
CA GLY A 136 -24.09 11.03 15.82
C GLY A 136 -24.28 10.13 14.58
N THR A 137 -23.38 10.17 13.60
CA THR A 137 -23.46 9.29 12.42
C THR A 137 -22.89 7.89 12.69
N LYS A 138 -23.30 6.90 11.89
CA LYS A 138 -22.78 5.52 11.92
C LYS A 138 -21.72 5.34 10.84
N GLN A 139 -20.67 4.60 11.13
CA GLN A 139 -19.56 4.31 10.20
C GLN A 139 -19.27 2.81 10.16
N TRP A 140 -18.89 2.31 8.99
CA TRP A 140 -18.42 0.94 8.82
C TRP A 140 -17.02 0.75 9.38
N ALA A 141 -16.80 -0.39 10.02
CA ALA A 141 -15.51 -0.86 10.47
C ALA A 141 -15.30 -2.31 9.99
N TYR A 142 -14.05 -2.70 9.79
CA TYR A 142 -13.68 -4.09 9.50
C TYR A 142 -12.68 -4.54 10.56
N GLU A 143 -12.96 -5.67 11.22
CA GLU A 143 -12.15 -6.15 12.37
C GLU A 143 -11.97 -5.05 13.44
N ASN A 144 -13.05 -4.30 13.71
CA ASN A 144 -13.10 -3.17 14.64
C ASN A 144 -12.27 -1.93 14.25
N ALA A 145 -11.69 -1.91 13.06
CA ALA A 145 -10.95 -0.77 12.54
C ALA A 145 -11.88 0.10 11.66
N PRO A 146 -12.18 1.37 12.04
CA PRO A 146 -13.07 2.23 11.27
C PRO A 146 -12.50 2.57 9.88
N LEU A 147 -13.36 2.52 8.86
CA LEU A 147 -12.93 2.65 7.47
C LEU A 147 -13.19 4.05 6.90
N TYR A 148 -12.24 4.54 6.12
CA TYR A 148 -12.24 5.87 5.53
C TYR A 148 -11.81 5.81 4.06
N MET A 149 -12.13 6.85 3.30
CA MET A 149 -11.57 7.12 1.98
C MET A 149 -10.40 8.11 2.10
N SER A 150 -9.76 8.44 0.99
CA SER A 150 -8.66 9.42 0.93
C SER A 150 -8.90 10.42 -0.19
N ILE A 151 -8.69 11.72 0.08
CA ILE A 151 -8.72 12.75 -0.97
C ILE A 151 -7.58 12.62 -1.99
N LYS A 152 -6.54 11.85 -1.66
CA LYS A 152 -5.40 11.61 -2.56
C LYS A 152 -5.71 10.62 -3.68
N ASP A 153 -6.78 9.84 -3.54
CA ASP A 153 -7.18 8.87 -4.56
C ASP A 153 -7.99 9.57 -5.64
N ARG A 154 -7.51 9.47 -6.89
CA ARG A 154 -8.14 10.13 -8.05
C ARG A 154 -8.91 9.14 -8.91
N ARG A 155 -8.54 7.86 -8.85
CA ARG A 155 -9.13 6.79 -9.64
C ARG A 155 -9.39 5.55 -8.76
N PRO A 156 -10.41 4.74 -9.09
CA PRO A 156 -10.60 3.44 -8.44
C PRO A 156 -9.33 2.59 -8.46
N GLY A 157 -8.97 2.03 -7.30
CA GLY A 157 -7.75 1.23 -7.12
C GLY A 157 -6.48 2.02 -6.76
N ASP A 158 -6.53 3.36 -6.73
CA ASP A 158 -5.43 4.17 -6.19
C ASP A 158 -5.22 3.87 -4.70
N VAL A 159 -3.97 3.97 -4.26
CA VAL A 159 -3.54 3.75 -2.86
C VAL A 159 -2.75 4.95 -2.32
N ASN A 160 -3.04 6.14 -2.84
CA ASN A 160 -2.24 7.35 -2.60
C ASN A 160 -2.39 7.85 -1.15
N GLY A 161 -3.49 7.44 -0.48
CA GLY A 161 -3.75 7.70 0.93
C GLY A 161 -2.83 6.94 1.90
N ASN A 162 -2.02 5.99 1.44
CA ASN A 162 -1.06 5.32 2.32
C ASN A 162 -0.05 6.31 2.91
N MET A 163 0.20 6.15 4.21
CA MET A 163 1.24 6.85 4.94
C MET A 163 2.39 5.90 5.29
N ARG A 164 3.60 6.44 5.34
CA ARG A 164 4.77 5.75 5.87
C ARG A 164 4.82 6.04 7.38
N ALA A 165 4.82 4.99 8.22
CA ALA A 165 5.04 5.13 9.65
C ALA A 165 6.45 5.67 9.88
N GLN A 166 6.61 6.51 10.90
CA GLN A 166 7.92 6.73 11.51
C GLN A 166 7.96 5.94 12.82
N LYS A 167 8.99 5.12 13.01
CA LYS A 167 9.22 4.33 14.23
C LYS A 167 9.21 5.17 15.52
N TYR A 168 9.56 6.45 15.42
CA TYR A 168 9.70 7.34 16.57
C TYR A 168 8.45 8.17 16.91
N LEU A 169 7.36 8.03 16.15
CA LEU A 169 6.16 8.85 16.35
C LEU A 169 5.01 8.09 17.05
N GLU A 170 5.24 6.87 17.57
CA GLU A 170 4.26 6.07 18.34
C GLU A 170 2.83 6.18 17.77
N PHE A 171 2.70 6.09 16.44
CA PHE A 171 1.40 6.16 15.77
C PHE A 171 1.29 5.14 14.66
N TYR A 172 0.08 4.63 14.51
CA TYR A 172 -0.30 3.76 13.42
C TYR A 172 -0.65 4.62 12.20
N PRO A 173 0.14 4.56 11.10
CA PRO A 173 -0.14 5.35 9.91
C PRO A 173 -1.42 4.86 9.23
N TRP A 174 -2.03 5.75 8.46
CA TRP A 174 -3.09 5.38 7.52
C TRP A 174 -2.57 4.36 6.50
N LYS A 175 -3.25 3.22 6.41
CA LYS A 175 -2.96 2.12 5.48
C LYS A 175 -4.21 1.68 4.76
N ALA A 176 -4.06 1.24 3.50
CA ALA A 176 -5.11 0.60 2.75
C ALA A 176 -5.63 -0.61 3.56
N ALA A 177 -6.95 -0.70 3.67
CA ALA A 177 -7.62 -1.81 4.33
C ALA A 177 -7.54 -3.04 3.41
N LEU A 178 -6.49 -3.84 3.59
CA LEU A 178 -6.24 -5.02 2.79
C LEU A 178 -7.33 -6.07 3.04
N ALA A 179 -7.78 -6.68 1.96
CA ALA A 179 -8.77 -7.74 1.96
C ALA A 179 -8.09 -9.09 1.65
N PRO A 180 -8.68 -10.22 2.09
CA PRO A 180 -8.24 -11.52 1.63
C PRO A 180 -8.37 -11.65 0.11
N LEU A 181 -7.46 -12.40 -0.51
CA LEU A 181 -7.42 -12.58 -1.96
C LEU A 181 -8.68 -13.33 -2.44
N PRO A 182 -9.56 -12.71 -3.26
CA PRO A 182 -10.75 -13.38 -3.76
C PRO A 182 -10.37 -14.58 -4.64
N GLY A 183 -11.07 -15.70 -4.45
CA GLY A 183 -10.84 -16.91 -5.26
C GLY A 183 -9.55 -17.66 -4.95
N ALA A 184 -8.92 -17.41 -3.80
CA ALA A 184 -7.76 -18.15 -3.32
C ALA A 184 -8.04 -18.91 -2.00
N PRO A 185 -7.30 -20.01 -1.72
CA PRO A 185 -7.35 -20.69 -0.45
C PRO A 185 -7.08 -19.74 0.74
N PRO A 186 -7.73 -19.89 1.91
CA PRO A 186 -7.63 -18.95 3.03
C PRO A 186 -6.21 -18.73 3.59
N GLN A 187 -5.33 -19.70 3.39
CA GLN A 187 -3.92 -19.65 3.81
C GLN A 187 -3.01 -18.91 2.83
N VAL A 188 -3.55 -18.42 1.71
CA VAL A 188 -2.79 -17.68 0.69
C VAL A 188 -2.98 -16.20 0.94
N THR A 189 -1.86 -15.49 1.05
CA THR A 189 -1.80 -14.04 1.16
C THR A 189 -1.10 -13.45 -0.07
N VAL A 190 -0.98 -12.13 -0.10
CA VAL A 190 -0.26 -11.41 -1.15
C VAL A 190 0.81 -10.55 -0.48
N GLN A 191 2.02 -10.58 -1.03
CA GLN A 191 3.12 -9.76 -0.56
C GLN A 191 3.66 -8.88 -1.69
N LYS A 192 4.00 -7.64 -1.34
CA LYS A 192 4.68 -6.73 -2.24
C LYS A 192 6.16 -7.10 -2.35
N THR A 193 6.65 -7.25 -3.56
CA THR A 193 8.04 -7.61 -3.90
C THR A 193 8.57 -6.65 -4.95
N ALA A 194 9.88 -6.62 -5.18
CA ALA A 194 10.47 -5.84 -6.25
C ALA A 194 9.93 -6.24 -7.64
N LEU A 195 9.53 -7.51 -7.81
CA LEU A 195 8.99 -8.02 -9.08
C LEU A 195 7.47 -7.79 -9.25
N GLY A 196 6.80 -7.20 -8.26
CA GLY A 196 5.35 -6.98 -8.24
C GLY A 196 4.68 -7.62 -7.01
N LEU A 197 3.39 -7.95 -7.15
CA LEU A 197 2.64 -8.66 -6.12
C LEU A 197 2.83 -10.16 -6.30
N ALA A 198 3.42 -10.80 -5.29
CA ALA A 198 3.61 -12.24 -5.24
C ALA A 198 2.58 -12.91 -4.34
N LEU A 199 2.17 -14.12 -4.71
CA LEU A 199 1.46 -15.00 -3.79
C LEU A 199 2.40 -15.37 -2.64
N ALA A 200 1.83 -15.48 -1.44
CA ALA A 200 2.55 -15.83 -0.23
C ALA A 200 1.72 -16.76 0.64
N ASP A 201 2.36 -17.43 1.61
CA ASP A 201 1.63 -18.19 2.62
C ASP A 201 1.05 -17.30 3.73
N GLY A 202 0.35 -17.90 4.69
CA GLY A 202 -0.26 -17.21 5.83
C GLY A 202 0.76 -16.55 6.77
N SER A 203 2.05 -16.91 6.68
CA SER A 203 3.12 -16.26 7.44
C SER A 203 3.75 -15.08 6.68
N GLY A 204 3.45 -14.95 5.38
CA GLY A 204 4.01 -13.91 4.52
C GLY A 204 5.29 -14.32 3.79
N LYS A 205 5.66 -15.61 3.78
CA LYS A 205 6.72 -16.12 2.90
C LYS A 205 6.22 -16.17 1.46
N VAL A 206 7.04 -15.67 0.53
CA VAL A 206 6.74 -15.67 -0.90
C VAL A 206 6.67 -17.10 -1.44
N LEU A 207 5.71 -17.34 -2.34
CA LEU A 207 5.54 -18.61 -3.03
C LEU A 207 6.24 -18.57 -4.40
N TYR A 208 6.76 -19.73 -4.78
CA TYR A 208 7.55 -19.95 -5.98
C TYR A 208 7.05 -21.17 -6.74
N HIS A 209 7.34 -21.23 -8.03
CA HIS A 209 7.19 -22.43 -8.84
C HIS A 209 8.47 -22.69 -9.64
N SER A 210 8.61 -23.92 -10.13
CA SER A 210 9.73 -24.30 -10.98
C SER A 210 9.28 -24.62 -12.40
N ASP A 211 10.05 -24.14 -13.39
CA ASP A 211 9.75 -24.31 -14.82
C ASP A 211 10.08 -25.72 -15.33
N SER A 212 11.00 -26.44 -14.69
CA SER A 212 11.40 -27.79 -15.13
C SER A 212 10.44 -28.88 -14.68
N GLY A 213 9.44 -28.58 -13.84
CA GLY A 213 8.52 -29.57 -13.26
C GLY A 213 9.18 -30.61 -12.34
N GLU A 214 10.50 -30.55 -12.20
CA GLU A 214 11.33 -31.45 -11.40
C GLU A 214 11.54 -30.90 -9.99
N THR A 215 11.46 -31.80 -9.02
CA THR A 215 11.85 -31.59 -7.62
C THR A 215 13.38 -31.56 -7.45
N THR A 216 14.12 -30.95 -8.37
CA THR A 216 15.61 -30.92 -8.37
C THR A 216 16.21 -29.81 -7.52
N GLY A 217 15.38 -29.05 -6.80
CA GLY A 217 15.86 -28.15 -5.75
C GLY A 217 16.27 -28.92 -4.50
N ASP A 218 17.31 -28.45 -3.81
CA ASP A 218 17.64 -28.89 -2.45
C ASP A 218 16.38 -28.84 -1.56
N PRO A 219 15.88 -29.99 -1.02
CA PRO A 219 14.65 -30.03 -0.23
C PRO A 219 14.78 -29.26 1.11
N GLN A 220 16.00 -28.94 1.54
CA GLN A 220 16.22 -28.05 2.68
C GLN A 220 15.92 -26.59 2.34
N LEU A 221 16.08 -26.20 1.08
CA LEU A 221 15.84 -24.85 0.57
C LEU A 221 14.43 -24.66 0.00
N TRP A 222 13.92 -25.63 -0.75
CA TRP A 222 12.63 -25.54 -1.44
C TRP A 222 11.59 -26.41 -0.77
N ARG A 223 10.69 -25.79 -0.01
CA ARG A 223 9.71 -26.49 0.82
C ARG A 223 8.34 -26.48 0.14
N PRO A 224 7.69 -27.64 -0.09
CA PRO A 224 6.36 -27.69 -0.67
C PRO A 224 5.34 -26.87 0.11
N PHE A 225 4.52 -26.07 -0.57
CA PHE A 225 3.39 -25.37 0.04
C PHE A 225 2.22 -26.34 0.23
N LEU A 226 2.11 -26.86 1.45
CA LEU A 226 1.21 -27.96 1.75
C LEU A 226 -0.27 -27.54 1.70
N ALA A 227 -1.09 -28.43 1.13
CA ALA A 227 -2.53 -28.35 1.23
C ALA A 227 -3.00 -29.08 2.51
N PRO A 228 -3.75 -28.43 3.41
CA PRO A 228 -4.30 -29.08 4.60
C PRO A 228 -5.07 -30.35 4.25
N ALA A 229 -5.11 -31.30 5.19
CA ALA A 229 -5.74 -32.60 4.96
C ALA A 229 -7.20 -32.51 4.47
N LEU A 230 -7.95 -31.53 5.00
CA LEU A 230 -9.36 -31.29 4.68
C LEU A 230 -9.57 -30.25 3.58
N ALA A 231 -8.50 -29.69 3.00
CA ALA A 231 -8.64 -28.68 1.97
C ALA A 231 -9.19 -29.29 0.67
N THR A 232 -10.10 -28.56 0.02
CA THR A 232 -10.58 -28.81 -1.33
C THR A 232 -10.22 -27.62 -2.22
N SER A 233 -10.04 -27.85 -3.51
CA SER A 233 -9.87 -26.78 -4.51
C SER A 233 -11.21 -26.33 -5.13
N GLU A 234 -12.33 -26.82 -4.62
CA GLU A 234 -13.65 -26.49 -5.12
C GLU A 234 -13.96 -25.00 -4.87
N GLY A 235 -14.40 -24.29 -5.90
CA GLY A 235 -14.65 -22.84 -5.84
C GLY A 235 -13.41 -21.96 -6.08
N PHE A 236 -12.23 -22.55 -6.30
CA PHE A 236 -10.99 -21.83 -6.61
C PHE A 236 -10.47 -22.21 -8.01
N PRO A 237 -10.90 -21.52 -9.09
CA PRO A 237 -10.69 -22.00 -10.47
C PRO A 237 -9.21 -22.09 -10.89
N ASP A 238 -8.36 -21.21 -10.34
CA ASP A 238 -6.93 -21.21 -10.62
C ASP A 238 -6.12 -22.14 -9.70
N TRP A 239 -6.78 -22.85 -8.76
CA TRP A 239 -6.10 -23.63 -7.73
C TRP A 239 -6.43 -25.11 -7.86
N SER A 240 -5.43 -25.95 -7.57
CA SER A 240 -5.62 -27.39 -7.49
C SER A 240 -4.76 -27.99 -6.40
N ILE A 241 -5.12 -29.19 -5.95
CA ILE A 241 -4.35 -29.96 -4.98
C ILE A 241 -3.75 -31.16 -5.72
N VAL A 242 -2.43 -31.28 -5.66
CA VAL A 242 -1.68 -32.38 -6.29
C VAL A 242 -1.06 -33.21 -5.18
N THR A 243 -1.15 -34.54 -5.29
CA THR A 243 -0.52 -35.47 -4.36
C THR A 243 0.66 -36.18 -5.04
N ARG A 244 1.87 -36.05 -4.49
CA ARG A 244 3.08 -36.73 -4.97
C ARG A 244 3.88 -37.27 -3.79
N GLY A 245 4.25 -38.56 -3.82
CA GLY A 245 5.04 -39.17 -2.74
C GLY A 245 4.40 -39.06 -1.35
N GLY A 246 3.07 -39.04 -1.26
CA GLY A 246 2.33 -38.85 0.00
C GLY A 246 2.17 -37.39 0.46
N VAL A 247 2.79 -36.43 -0.24
CA VAL A 247 2.68 -35.00 0.08
C VAL A 247 1.52 -34.39 -0.72
N ARG A 248 0.57 -33.78 -0.01
CA ARG A 248 -0.51 -32.95 -0.60
C ARG A 248 -0.04 -31.51 -0.71
N GLN A 249 0.00 -30.98 -1.92
CA GLN A 249 0.57 -29.67 -2.22
C GLN A 249 -0.40 -28.84 -3.06
N TRP A 250 -0.43 -27.53 -2.80
CA TRP A 250 -1.16 -26.59 -3.65
C TRP A 250 -0.42 -26.33 -4.96
N ALA A 251 -1.19 -26.27 -6.04
CA ALA A 251 -0.76 -25.74 -7.32
C ALA A 251 -1.62 -24.52 -7.68
N TYR A 252 -0.98 -23.52 -8.29
CA TYR A 252 -1.65 -22.35 -8.85
C TYR A 252 -1.39 -22.31 -10.35
N LYS A 253 -2.45 -22.23 -11.14
CA LYS A 253 -2.44 -22.30 -12.61
C LYS A 253 -1.65 -23.52 -13.13
N GLY A 254 -1.82 -24.66 -12.44
CA GLY A 254 -1.16 -25.93 -12.78
C GLY A 254 0.29 -26.06 -12.28
N MET A 255 0.87 -25.03 -11.67
CA MET A 255 2.25 -25.03 -11.19
C MET A 255 2.31 -25.30 -9.69
N LEU A 256 3.10 -26.30 -9.28
CA LEU A 256 3.31 -26.64 -7.87
C LEU A 256 4.02 -25.50 -7.13
N LEU A 257 3.51 -25.14 -5.95
CA LEU A 257 3.99 -24.00 -5.17
C LEU A 257 4.93 -24.41 -4.04
N TYR A 258 5.98 -23.63 -3.84
CA TYR A 258 6.99 -23.85 -2.81
C TYR A 258 7.31 -22.56 -2.08
N THR A 259 7.79 -22.64 -0.84
CA THR A 259 8.46 -21.55 -0.14
C THR A 259 9.97 -21.74 -0.19
N TYR A 260 10.71 -20.63 -0.15
CA TYR A 260 12.17 -20.66 -0.06
C TYR A 260 12.63 -20.48 1.39
N ALA A 261 13.49 -21.38 1.86
CA ALA A 261 13.85 -21.46 3.27
C ALA A 261 14.62 -20.24 3.79
N ARG A 262 15.36 -19.53 2.92
CA ARG A 262 16.13 -18.34 3.29
C ARG A 262 15.33 -17.05 3.22
N ASP A 263 14.13 -17.06 2.63
CA ASP A 263 13.26 -15.89 2.71
C ASP A 263 12.83 -15.68 4.14
N SER A 264 12.84 -14.42 4.59
CA SER A 264 12.39 -14.09 5.93
C SER A 264 10.88 -14.19 6.03
N ASP A 265 10.42 -14.91 7.04
CA ASP A 265 9.01 -15.07 7.40
C ASP A 265 8.45 -13.70 7.86
N VAL A 266 9.29 -12.92 8.54
CA VAL A 266 8.95 -11.59 9.06
C VAL A 266 9.31 -10.52 8.03
N ALA A 267 8.41 -9.55 7.81
CA ALA A 267 8.75 -8.35 7.06
C ALA A 267 9.67 -7.58 7.98
N ARG A 268 10.91 -7.32 7.57
CA ARG A 268 11.71 -6.39 8.35
C ARG A 268 11.03 -5.03 8.24
N GLU A 269 10.81 -4.39 9.38
CA GLU A 269 10.00 -3.17 9.55
C GLU A 269 10.34 -2.03 8.56
N PHE A 270 11.55 -2.04 8.01
CA PHE A 270 12.08 -1.02 7.09
C PHE A 270 12.22 -1.46 5.62
N GLN A 271 11.63 -2.60 5.25
CA GLN A 271 11.66 -3.08 3.88
C GLN A 271 10.35 -2.75 3.16
N GLU A 272 10.46 -2.03 2.04
CA GLU A 272 9.31 -1.78 1.16
C GLU A 272 8.88 -3.04 0.40
N PHE A 273 9.82 -3.94 0.12
CA PHE A 273 9.61 -5.19 -0.58
C PHE A 273 9.96 -6.37 0.32
N ARG A 274 9.22 -7.48 0.20
CA ARG A 274 9.67 -8.75 0.78
C ARG A 274 10.92 -9.25 0.07
N ASN A 275 11.71 -10.03 0.81
CA ASN A 275 12.82 -10.76 0.23
C ASN A 275 12.31 -11.74 -0.83
N LEU A 276 13.12 -11.89 -1.86
CA LEU A 276 13.06 -12.91 -2.88
C LEU A 276 14.36 -13.70 -2.87
N PHE A 277 14.30 -15.02 -2.88
CA PHE A 277 15.51 -15.86 -2.95
C PHE A 277 16.54 -15.55 -1.82
N GLY A 278 16.05 -15.11 -0.65
CA GLY A 278 16.83 -14.78 0.54
C GLY A 278 17.26 -13.31 0.64
N GLU A 279 17.01 -12.49 -0.38
CA GLU A 279 17.48 -11.09 -0.46
C GLU A 279 16.40 -10.14 -1.01
N LEU A 280 16.49 -8.83 -0.78
CA LEU A 280 15.42 -7.89 -1.18
C LEU A 280 15.10 -7.88 -2.70
N TYR A 281 16.11 -8.15 -3.53
CA TYR A 281 16.04 -8.20 -5.00
C TYR A 281 16.64 -9.51 -5.54
N GLY A 282 16.63 -10.58 -4.74
CA GLY A 282 17.49 -11.74 -4.98
C GLY A 282 17.43 -12.30 -6.40
N THR A 283 18.59 -12.75 -6.87
CA THR A 283 18.71 -13.30 -8.23
C THR A 283 17.96 -14.63 -8.33
N PRO A 284 17.08 -14.81 -9.33
CA PRO A 284 16.42 -16.09 -9.54
C PRO A 284 17.44 -17.22 -9.71
N SER A 285 17.21 -18.35 -9.03
CA SER A 285 17.92 -19.58 -9.39
C SER A 285 17.38 -20.08 -10.73
N ALA A 286 18.23 -20.69 -11.55
CA ALA A 286 18.03 -20.84 -13.00
C ALA A 286 16.72 -21.52 -13.46
N SER A 287 15.97 -22.17 -12.57
CA SER A 287 14.71 -22.86 -12.88
C SER A 287 13.54 -22.48 -11.96
N TRP A 288 13.70 -21.46 -11.11
CA TRP A 288 12.68 -21.04 -10.13
C TRP A 288 12.19 -19.63 -10.41
N GLN A 289 10.87 -19.48 -10.35
CA GLN A 289 10.17 -18.22 -10.55
C GLN A 289 9.30 -17.89 -9.34
N VAL A 290 9.15 -16.59 -9.07
CA VAL A 290 8.20 -16.09 -8.08
C VAL A 290 6.79 -16.28 -8.64
N ALA A 291 5.88 -16.84 -7.83
CA ALA A 291 4.48 -16.99 -8.19
C ALA A 291 3.78 -15.62 -8.13
N LEU A 292 3.87 -14.87 -9.23
CA LEU A 292 3.33 -13.52 -9.33
C LEU A 292 1.81 -13.53 -9.55
N LEU A 293 1.11 -12.76 -8.72
CA LEU A 293 -0.28 -12.38 -8.93
C LEU A 293 -0.38 -11.21 -9.92
N LYS A 294 0.49 -10.21 -9.76
CA LYS A 294 0.59 -9.02 -10.62
C LYS A 294 2.06 -8.65 -10.80
N ARG A 295 2.49 -8.42 -12.03
CA ARG A 295 3.85 -7.94 -12.31
C ARG A 295 4.07 -6.53 -11.78
N ALA A 296 5.33 -6.22 -11.50
CA ALA A 296 5.80 -4.89 -11.19
C ALA A 296 5.25 -3.87 -12.20
N PRO A 297 4.69 -2.74 -11.74
CA PRO A 297 4.35 -1.64 -12.62
C PRO A 297 5.60 -1.07 -13.29
N SER A 298 5.48 -0.69 -14.56
CA SER A 298 6.54 0.04 -15.27
C SER A 298 6.66 1.47 -14.74
N HIS A 299 7.87 2.03 -14.81
CA HIS A 299 8.06 3.48 -14.60
C HIS A 299 7.93 4.24 -15.94
N PRO A 300 7.66 5.55 -15.91
CA PRO A 300 7.67 6.39 -17.11
C PRO A 300 9.04 6.40 -17.79
N SER A 301 9.06 6.77 -19.07
CA SER A 301 10.30 6.87 -19.86
C SER A 301 11.29 7.91 -19.35
N ASP A 302 10.81 8.93 -18.63
CA ASP A 302 11.62 9.99 -18.03
C ASP A 302 12.33 9.53 -16.74
N VAL A 303 11.96 8.35 -16.23
CA VAL A 303 12.49 7.75 -15.01
C VAL A 303 13.39 6.59 -15.41
N THR A 304 14.48 6.41 -14.68
CA THR A 304 15.40 5.28 -14.78
C THR A 304 15.49 4.56 -13.43
N ILE A 305 16.23 3.45 -13.38
CA ILE A 305 16.52 2.74 -12.13
C ILE A 305 18.01 2.89 -11.82
N GLY A 306 18.31 3.54 -10.70
CA GLY A 306 19.64 3.66 -10.13
C GLY A 306 19.89 2.62 -9.04
N THR A 307 21.14 2.55 -8.58
CA THR A 307 21.51 1.76 -7.39
C THR A 307 22.18 2.68 -6.40
N ILE A 308 21.67 2.69 -5.17
CA ILE A 308 22.29 3.42 -4.06
C ILE A 308 23.14 2.44 -3.23
N PRO A 309 24.43 2.71 -3.02
CA PRO A 309 25.29 1.84 -2.24
C PRO A 309 24.95 1.98 -0.76
N ASN A 310 24.71 0.84 -0.11
CA ASN A 310 24.79 0.66 1.35
C ASN A 310 24.17 1.77 2.24
N VAL A 311 22.97 2.24 1.89
CA VAL A 311 22.29 3.39 2.53
C VAL A 311 21.91 3.16 4.01
N MET A 312 22.14 1.96 4.56
CA MET A 312 21.71 1.57 5.91
C MET A 312 22.79 0.89 6.77
N ALA A 313 24.06 0.90 6.34
CA ALA A 313 25.15 0.36 7.16
C ALA A 313 25.34 1.15 8.47
N THR A 314 25.00 2.45 8.48
CA THR A 314 25.31 3.35 9.59
C THR A 314 24.37 3.20 10.80
N TYR A 315 23.19 2.58 10.67
CA TYR A 315 22.21 2.50 11.77
C TYR A 315 21.63 1.13 12.11
N MET A 316 21.76 0.10 11.25
CA MET A 316 21.00 -1.14 11.48
C MET A 316 21.79 -2.45 11.52
N SER A 317 23.13 -2.47 11.47
CA SER A 317 23.93 -3.71 11.51
C SER A 317 23.43 -4.84 10.59
N GLN A 318 22.67 -4.50 9.55
CA GLN A 318 22.15 -5.41 8.55
C GLN A 318 22.99 -5.19 7.30
N GLY A 319 23.64 -6.26 6.85
CA GLY A 319 24.69 -6.24 5.84
C GLY A 319 24.37 -5.44 4.58
N SER A 320 25.43 -5.14 3.83
CA SER A 320 25.44 -4.35 2.60
C SER A 320 24.40 -4.82 1.58
N LEU A 321 23.19 -4.25 1.62
CA LEU A 321 22.17 -4.47 0.61
C LEU A 321 22.18 -3.26 -0.32
N GLU A 322 22.66 -3.48 -1.54
CA GLU A 322 22.39 -2.57 -2.64
C GLU A 322 20.88 -2.39 -2.80
N ARG A 323 20.43 -1.15 -2.93
CA ARG A 323 19.00 -0.84 -3.12
C ARG A 323 18.79 -0.25 -4.50
N LYS A 324 17.81 -0.79 -5.22
CA LYS A 324 17.33 -0.17 -6.45
C LYS A 324 16.39 0.98 -6.10
N VAL A 325 16.62 2.13 -6.70
CA VAL A 325 15.81 3.34 -6.55
C VAL A 325 15.43 3.89 -7.91
N TYR A 326 14.32 4.60 -7.99
CA TYR A 326 14.04 5.38 -9.18
C TYR A 326 14.98 6.59 -9.24
N ALA A 327 15.42 6.91 -10.45
CA ALA A 327 16.35 7.98 -10.75
C ALA A 327 15.86 8.80 -11.95
N ASP A 328 16.34 10.03 -12.10
CA ASP A 328 16.09 10.82 -13.32
C ASP A 328 16.90 10.28 -14.53
N ALA A 329 16.77 10.91 -15.69
CA ALA A 329 17.52 10.53 -16.90
C ALA A 329 19.06 10.66 -16.76
N ARG A 330 19.55 11.39 -15.74
CA ARG A 330 20.98 11.54 -15.44
C ARG A 330 21.46 10.52 -14.40
N GLY A 331 20.56 9.72 -13.83
CA GLY A 331 20.85 8.75 -12.77
C GLY A 331 20.77 9.34 -11.35
N MET A 332 20.27 10.56 -11.18
CA MET A 332 20.11 11.19 -9.86
C MET A 332 18.90 10.62 -9.13
N THR A 333 19.06 10.27 -7.85
CA THR A 333 18.01 9.65 -7.03
C THR A 333 16.75 10.51 -6.98
N LEU A 334 15.59 9.87 -7.15
CA LEU A 334 14.28 10.49 -7.02
C LEU A 334 13.72 10.27 -5.61
N TYR A 335 13.12 11.33 -5.07
CA TYR A 335 12.55 11.36 -3.72
C TYR A 335 11.08 11.76 -3.75
N THR A 336 10.33 11.22 -2.80
CA THR A 336 9.08 11.81 -2.34
C THR A 336 9.29 12.47 -0.99
N ILE A 337 8.64 13.61 -0.78
CA ILE A 337 8.58 14.26 0.52
C ILE A 337 7.31 13.81 1.23
N HIS A 338 7.45 13.48 2.50
CA HIS A 338 6.38 13.03 3.38
C HIS A 338 6.31 13.92 4.61
N CYS A 339 5.10 14.16 5.09
CA CYS A 339 4.86 15.00 6.24
C CYS A 339 3.83 14.34 7.16
N VAL A 340 4.07 14.39 8.47
CA VAL A 340 3.09 14.00 9.50
C VAL A 340 3.00 15.15 10.50
N ASP A 341 1.82 15.72 10.61
CA ASP A 341 1.57 16.85 11.50
C ASP A 341 1.55 16.36 12.97
N LYS A 342 2.11 17.15 13.90
CA LYS A 342 2.20 16.80 15.34
C LYS A 342 0.91 17.05 16.14
N THR A 343 -0.15 17.53 15.50
CA THR A 343 -1.50 17.55 16.07
C THR A 343 -2.00 16.16 16.49
N ALA A 344 -2.99 16.13 17.39
CA ALA A 344 -3.55 14.89 17.92
C ALA A 344 -4.17 13.96 16.86
N ASP A 345 -4.64 14.51 15.73
CA ASP A 345 -5.15 13.75 14.57
C ASP A 345 -4.05 13.25 13.62
N ARG A 346 -2.78 13.64 13.81
CA ARG A 346 -1.57 13.14 13.11
C ARG A 346 -1.74 12.97 11.60
N LEU A 347 -2.35 13.97 10.96
CA LEU A 347 -2.63 13.93 9.52
C LEU A 347 -1.37 14.04 8.69
N ASP A 348 -1.42 13.48 7.49
CA ASP A 348 -0.45 13.85 6.47
C ASP A 348 -0.50 15.36 6.17
N CYS A 349 0.63 15.97 5.85
CA CYS A 349 0.75 17.42 5.59
C CYS A 349 1.58 17.72 4.33
N ASP A 350 1.60 16.76 3.40
CA ASP A 350 2.36 16.75 2.15
C ASP A 350 1.46 16.89 0.91
N ASP A 351 0.18 17.29 1.08
CA ASP A 351 -0.68 17.60 -0.06
C ASP A 351 -0.37 18.98 -0.65
N VAL A 352 -0.59 19.11 -1.96
CA VAL A 352 -0.64 20.43 -2.59
C VAL A 352 -1.73 21.25 -1.89
N ALA A 353 -1.39 22.50 -1.56
CA ALA A 353 -2.22 23.44 -0.80
C ALA A 353 -2.27 23.24 0.73
N ASP A 354 -1.65 22.19 1.27
CA ASP A 354 -1.48 22.15 2.73
C ASP A 354 -0.54 23.27 3.19
N SER A 355 -0.66 23.65 4.47
CA SER A 355 0.01 24.82 5.04
C SER A 355 1.52 24.79 4.78
N PRO A 356 2.13 25.86 4.23
CA PRO A 356 3.55 25.82 3.88
C PRO A 356 4.50 25.99 5.09
N ARG A 357 3.99 26.16 6.32
CA ARG A 357 4.83 26.37 7.51
C ARG A 357 5.84 25.25 7.78
N TYR A 358 5.53 24.02 7.37
CA TYR A 358 6.37 22.84 7.58
C TYR A 358 7.74 22.94 6.87
N TRP A 359 7.81 23.76 5.80
CA TRP A 359 9.04 23.98 5.05
C TRP A 359 10.12 24.69 5.86
N THR A 360 9.74 25.55 6.81
CA THR A 360 10.70 26.26 7.67
C THR A 360 11.55 25.28 8.47
N SER A 361 10.94 24.28 9.10
CA SER A 361 11.66 23.24 9.84
C SER A 361 12.42 22.27 8.95
N PHE A 362 12.00 22.10 7.69
CA PHE A 362 12.57 21.10 6.78
C PHE A 362 13.82 21.61 6.05
N CYS A 363 13.80 22.86 5.57
CA CYS A 363 14.86 23.41 4.72
C CYS A 363 15.25 24.85 5.09
N GLY A 364 14.69 25.42 6.16
CA GLY A 364 14.94 26.80 6.56
C GLY A 364 14.11 27.83 5.79
N GLY A 365 12.97 27.42 5.21
CA GLY A 365 12.00 28.31 4.56
C GLY A 365 11.76 27.99 3.10
N GLU A 366 10.62 28.47 2.58
CA GLU A 366 10.09 28.06 1.28
C GLU A 366 11.02 28.35 0.09
N ASP A 367 11.65 29.53 0.06
CA ASP A 367 12.56 29.91 -1.04
C ASP A 367 13.80 29.02 -1.09
N ARG A 368 14.30 28.60 0.08
CA ARG A 368 15.39 27.64 0.15
C ARG A 368 14.92 26.26 -0.31
N CYS A 369 13.72 25.83 0.10
CA CYS A 369 13.14 24.57 -0.37
C CYS A 369 12.99 24.51 -1.88
N ALA A 370 12.43 25.55 -2.48
CA ALA A 370 12.22 25.63 -3.93
C ALA A 370 13.54 25.59 -4.73
N ARG A 371 14.64 26.03 -4.12
CA ARG A 371 15.98 25.94 -4.72
C ARG A 371 16.61 24.55 -4.58
N ILE A 372 16.50 23.91 -3.41
CA ILE A 372 17.19 22.64 -3.16
C ILE A 372 16.41 21.42 -3.72
N TRP A 373 15.08 21.54 -3.86
CA TRP A 373 14.20 20.48 -4.35
C TRP A 373 13.71 20.78 -5.76
N HIS A 374 14.18 19.97 -6.71
CA HIS A 374 13.93 20.19 -8.12
C HIS A 374 12.87 19.20 -8.59
N PRO A 375 11.65 19.65 -8.93
CA PRO A 375 10.60 18.74 -9.36
C PRO A 375 10.93 18.12 -10.72
N LEU A 376 10.62 16.83 -10.87
CA LEU A 376 10.80 16.12 -12.14
C LEU A 376 9.68 16.49 -13.11
N ALA A 377 9.96 17.43 -14.01
CA ALA A 377 9.03 17.84 -15.06
C ALA A 377 8.69 16.69 -16.02
N VAL A 378 7.46 16.70 -16.53
CA VAL A 378 6.97 15.69 -17.48
C VAL A 378 7.36 16.07 -18.90
N THR A 379 7.93 15.13 -19.66
CA THR A 379 8.19 15.33 -21.09
C THR A 379 6.88 15.50 -21.86
N ALA A 380 6.79 16.53 -22.70
CA ALA A 380 5.57 16.83 -23.46
C ALA A 380 5.11 15.62 -24.30
N GLY A 381 3.81 15.32 -24.27
CA GLY A 381 3.21 14.21 -25.01
C GLY A 381 3.25 12.86 -24.30
N THR A 382 3.82 12.77 -23.09
CA THR A 382 3.75 11.57 -22.25
C THR A 382 2.44 11.53 -21.45
N SER A 383 1.97 10.33 -21.12
CA SER A 383 0.74 10.10 -20.37
C SER A 383 0.98 9.18 -19.18
N GLU A 384 0.04 9.17 -18.23
CA GLU A 384 0.12 8.33 -17.04
C GLU A 384 0.20 6.85 -17.42
N THR A 385 1.15 6.13 -16.85
CA THR A 385 1.44 4.74 -17.24
C THR A 385 0.69 3.71 -16.39
N ASN A 386 0.31 4.06 -15.16
CA ASN A 386 -0.39 3.17 -14.22
C ASN A 386 -0.96 3.94 -13.00
N HIS A 387 -1.23 3.24 -11.89
CA HIS A 387 -1.76 3.79 -10.64
C HIS A 387 -0.68 4.30 -9.67
N ILE A 388 0.59 3.89 -9.84
CA ILE A 388 1.70 4.40 -9.00
C ILE A 388 2.33 5.66 -9.59
N TRP A 389 2.36 5.79 -10.92
CA TRP A 389 2.95 6.93 -11.62
C TRP A 389 1.86 7.75 -12.29
N SER A 390 1.86 9.03 -12.00
CA SER A 390 0.79 9.92 -12.44
C SER A 390 1.34 11.31 -12.72
N VAL A 391 0.55 12.12 -13.42
CA VAL A 391 0.91 13.51 -13.69
C VAL A 391 0.07 14.40 -12.80
N ILE A 392 0.73 15.36 -12.15
CA ILE A 392 0.07 16.42 -11.40
C ILE A 392 0.62 17.76 -11.85
N SER A 393 -0.20 18.81 -11.71
CA SER A 393 0.24 20.19 -11.91
C SER A 393 0.59 20.79 -10.56
N ILE A 394 1.76 21.40 -10.46
CA ILE A 394 2.22 22.10 -9.26
C ILE A 394 2.57 23.55 -9.57
N ASN A 395 2.70 24.38 -8.53
CA ASN A 395 3.18 25.74 -8.69
C ASN A 395 4.68 25.72 -9.08
N PRO A 396 5.09 26.38 -10.18
CA PRO A 396 6.45 26.30 -10.72
C PRO A 396 7.52 26.94 -9.83
N ARG A 397 7.13 27.86 -8.93
CA ARG A 397 8.05 28.55 -8.01
C ARG A 397 8.03 27.94 -6.62
N HIS A 398 6.87 27.45 -6.20
CA HIS A 398 6.67 26.87 -4.88
C HIS A 398 5.93 25.53 -5.03
N PRO A 399 6.64 24.43 -5.31
CA PRO A 399 6.07 23.15 -5.77
C PRO A 399 5.01 22.50 -4.87
N PHE A 400 4.77 23.06 -3.69
CA PHE A 400 3.80 22.57 -2.70
C PHE A 400 2.66 23.58 -2.40
N ARG A 401 2.74 24.80 -2.93
CA ARG A 401 1.64 25.76 -2.88
C ARG A 401 0.63 25.49 -3.98
N GLU A 402 -0.57 26.05 -3.80
CA GLU A 402 -1.54 26.16 -4.88
C GLU A 402 -0.94 26.91 -6.08
N ILE A 403 -1.42 26.52 -7.26
CA ILE A 403 -1.15 27.25 -8.49
C ILE A 403 -1.87 28.59 -8.38
N GLU A 404 -1.15 29.69 -8.60
CA GLU A 404 -1.72 31.03 -8.55
C GLU A 404 -2.86 31.17 -9.57
N LYS A 405 -3.96 31.79 -9.14
CA LYS A 405 -5.13 31.95 -10.00
C LYS A 405 -4.77 32.68 -11.30
N GLY A 406 -5.08 32.06 -12.44
CA GLY A 406 -4.78 32.62 -13.77
C GLY A 406 -3.35 32.33 -14.27
N THR A 407 -2.56 31.55 -13.53
CA THR A 407 -1.24 31.08 -13.99
C THR A 407 -1.29 29.63 -14.45
N GLN A 408 -0.35 29.25 -15.31
CA GLN A 408 -0.19 27.86 -15.74
C GLN A 408 0.72 27.12 -14.75
N GLY A 409 0.26 25.97 -14.26
CA GLY A 409 1.06 25.08 -13.43
C GLY A 409 2.14 24.35 -14.24
N LEU A 410 3.17 23.86 -13.54
CA LEU A 410 4.17 22.96 -14.08
C LEU A 410 3.68 21.51 -13.94
N ASN A 411 3.61 20.78 -15.04
CA ASN A 411 3.30 19.35 -15.01
C ASN A 411 4.53 18.54 -14.61
N VAL A 412 4.38 17.75 -13.56
CA VAL A 412 5.47 16.97 -12.96
C VAL A 412 5.02 15.54 -12.72
N TRP A 413 6.00 14.65 -12.67
CA TRP A 413 5.77 13.27 -12.28
C TRP A 413 5.44 13.19 -10.79
N ALA A 414 4.43 12.40 -10.48
CA ALA A 414 4.05 12.05 -9.12
C ALA A 414 4.08 10.54 -8.91
N TYR A 415 4.68 10.12 -7.80
CA TYR A 415 4.70 8.75 -7.33
C TYR A 415 3.69 8.59 -6.18
N ARG A 416 2.68 7.76 -6.38
CA ARG A 416 1.55 7.54 -5.44
C ARG A 416 0.90 8.86 -5.01
N GLY A 417 0.61 9.70 -6.01
CA GLY A 417 -0.01 11.01 -5.86
C GLY A 417 0.90 12.12 -5.31
N ARG A 418 2.18 11.85 -5.00
CA ARG A 418 3.11 12.86 -4.46
C ARG A 418 4.11 13.30 -5.53
N PRO A 419 4.35 14.61 -5.72
CA PRO A 419 5.36 15.08 -6.66
C PRO A 419 6.73 14.48 -6.32
N VAL A 420 7.49 14.23 -7.38
CA VAL A 420 8.80 13.59 -7.31
C VAL A 420 9.89 14.63 -7.56
N PHE A 421 10.97 14.55 -6.79
CA PHE A 421 12.05 15.55 -6.81
C PHE A 421 13.43 14.90 -6.91
N THR A 422 14.37 15.59 -7.55
CA THR A 422 15.81 15.41 -7.30
C THR A 422 16.29 16.42 -6.25
N TYR A 423 17.39 16.11 -5.57
CA TYR A 423 17.96 16.94 -4.51
C TYR A 423 19.27 17.61 -4.95
N GLU A 424 19.44 18.90 -4.65
CA GLU A 424 20.64 19.68 -5.01
C GLU A 424 21.94 19.11 -4.41
N GLY A 425 21.85 18.48 -3.23
CA GLY A 425 23.01 17.89 -2.55
C GLY A 425 23.43 16.53 -3.09
N ASP A 426 22.69 15.94 -4.02
CA ASP A 426 23.15 14.76 -4.76
C ASP A 426 23.97 15.24 -5.95
N GLN A 427 25.24 14.83 -6.02
CA GLN A 427 26.21 15.31 -7.01
C GLN A 427 26.54 14.26 -8.07
N ALA A 428 26.31 12.98 -7.77
CA ALA A 428 26.53 11.86 -8.69
C ALA A 428 25.42 10.80 -8.61
N PRO A 429 25.25 9.98 -9.66
CA PRO A 429 24.36 8.81 -9.61
C PRO A 429 24.71 7.87 -8.45
N GLY A 430 23.69 7.45 -7.72
CA GLY A 430 23.84 6.63 -6.52
C GLY A 430 23.97 7.44 -5.22
N ASP A 431 24.09 8.77 -5.29
CA ASP A 431 23.98 9.61 -4.10
C ASP A 431 22.56 9.53 -3.52
N CYS A 432 22.49 9.51 -2.18
CA CYS A 432 21.24 9.49 -1.44
C CYS A 432 21.25 10.50 -0.27
N ASN A 433 21.88 11.66 -0.46
CA ASN A 433 22.27 12.58 0.62
C ASN A 433 21.08 13.28 1.26
N ALA A 434 19.96 13.38 0.55
CA ALA A 434 18.74 13.98 1.07
C ALA A 434 18.14 13.21 2.27
N TRP A 435 18.48 11.93 2.41
CA TRP A 435 18.10 11.10 3.56
C TRP A 435 18.86 11.49 4.84
N GLU A 436 20.17 11.75 4.73
CA GLU A 436 21.05 12.02 5.87
C GLU A 436 20.83 13.42 6.45
N VAL A 437 20.57 14.41 5.59
CA VAL A 437 20.32 15.80 6.00
C VAL A 437 19.03 15.94 6.80
N ASN A 438 18.02 15.12 6.53
CA ASN A 438 16.68 15.24 7.12
C ASN A 438 16.40 14.31 8.30
N ASN A 439 17.18 13.24 8.49
CA ASN A 439 17.03 12.36 9.66
C ASN A 439 17.96 12.72 10.83
N ASN A 440 19.09 13.40 10.56
CA ASN A 440 20.00 13.86 11.62
C ASN A 440 19.66 15.26 12.15
N GLN A 441 18.90 16.08 11.40
CA GLN A 441 18.44 17.38 11.89
C GLN A 441 17.07 17.24 12.58
N ASN A 442 17.15 17.03 13.90
CA ASN A 442 16.07 17.01 14.87
C ASN A 442 15.04 15.87 14.72
N GLN A 443 14.97 15.03 15.75
CA GLN A 443 13.87 14.09 16.01
C GLN A 443 12.47 14.76 16.11
N GLY A 444 12.35 16.07 15.83
CA GLY A 444 11.12 16.85 15.85
C GLY A 444 10.63 17.40 14.50
N SER A 445 11.33 17.19 13.36
CA SER A 445 10.83 17.63 12.05
C SER A 445 9.64 16.78 11.58
N GLN A 446 8.54 17.44 11.23
CA GLN A 446 7.33 16.81 10.69
C GLN A 446 7.50 16.33 9.24
N MET A 447 8.46 16.90 8.50
CA MET A 447 8.73 16.61 7.10
C MET A 447 10.02 15.82 6.88
N LYS A 448 9.98 14.86 5.96
CA LYS A 448 11.11 14.01 5.56
C LYS A 448 11.09 13.73 4.06
N ALA A 449 12.27 13.74 3.44
CA ALA A 449 12.44 13.17 2.11
C ALA A 449 12.82 11.70 2.23
N SER A 450 12.31 10.88 1.31
CA SER A 450 12.65 9.47 1.23
C SER A 450 12.93 9.09 -0.22
N PRO A 451 14.03 8.36 -0.49
CA PRO A 451 14.26 7.83 -1.82
C PRO A 451 13.12 6.88 -2.20
N ILE A 452 12.76 6.87 -3.48
CA ILE A 452 11.70 6.01 -3.98
C ILE A 452 12.32 4.68 -4.39
N MET A 453 12.00 3.60 -3.67
CA MET A 453 12.46 2.26 -3.99
C MET A 453 11.87 1.83 -5.33
N ALA A 454 12.70 1.28 -6.21
CA ALA A 454 12.27 0.87 -7.54
C ALA A 454 11.72 -0.55 -7.53
N TYR A 455 10.58 -0.76 -8.20
CA TYR A 455 10.27 -2.09 -8.70
C TYR A 455 11.30 -2.50 -9.75
N GLU A 456 11.68 -3.76 -9.76
CA GLU A 456 12.57 -4.36 -10.74
C GLU A 456 11.74 -5.29 -11.62
N SER A 457 11.55 -4.92 -12.88
CA SER A 457 10.93 -5.85 -13.82
C SER A 457 11.91 -6.98 -14.10
N GLN A 458 11.44 -8.24 -14.01
CA GLN A 458 12.06 -9.30 -14.79
C GLN A 458 11.73 -9.01 -16.26
N GLU A 459 12.44 -8.07 -16.90
CA GLU A 459 12.75 -8.34 -18.30
C GLU A 459 13.44 -9.69 -18.25
N MET A 460 12.83 -10.70 -18.88
CA MET A 460 13.48 -12.01 -19.03
C MET A 460 14.89 -11.65 -19.46
N ARG A 461 15.90 -11.95 -18.64
CA ARG A 461 17.25 -12.09 -19.16
C ARG A 461 17.06 -13.14 -20.24
N LYS A 462 16.87 -12.72 -21.50
CA LYS A 462 17.27 -13.53 -22.64
C LYS A 462 18.63 -13.98 -22.20
N HIS A 463 18.78 -15.27 -21.90
CA HIS A 463 20.07 -15.81 -21.59
C HIS A 463 20.97 -15.27 -22.69
N ALA A 464 21.82 -14.29 -22.34
CA ALA A 464 22.98 -14.01 -23.13
C ALA A 464 23.74 -15.32 -22.95
N GLY A 465 23.53 -16.21 -23.91
CA GLY A 465 24.30 -17.43 -24.02
C GLY A 465 25.74 -16.97 -23.98
N ASN A 466 26.40 -17.25 -22.87
CA ASN A 466 27.84 -17.16 -22.87
C ASN A 466 28.31 -18.50 -23.49
N PRO A 467 29.17 -18.45 -24.51
CA PRO A 467 29.52 -19.58 -25.36
C PRO A 467 30.19 -20.74 -24.62
#